data_AF-A0A392RYP5-F1
#
_entry.id   AF-A0A392RYP5-F1
#
_cell.length_a   1.000
_cell.length_b   1.000
_cell.length_c   1.000
_cell.angle_alpha   90.00
_cell.angle_beta   90.00
_cell.angle_gamma   90.00
#
_symmetry.space_group_name_H-M   'P 1'
#
loop_
_entity.id
_entity.type
_entity.pdbx_description
1 polymer ?
#
loop_
_entity_poly.entity_id
_entity_poly.type
_entity_poly.pdbx_seq_one_letter_code
_entity_poly.pdbx_strand_id
1 'polypeptide(L)'
;PKFRGDGGPAAADLWLQVIEKIFGAIHCPEEEKEFTWENVKRKFLAKYFPKTARERYGEEFLKLRQGGTNVEAYAKKFESLS
;
A
#
# COMPACT_ATOMS: atom_id res chain seq x y z
N PRO A 1 16.01 3.88 -6.19
CA PRO A 1 15.50 2.90 -7.19
C PRO A 1 14.16 3.37 -7.78
N LYS A 2 13.89 3.11 -9.06
CA LYS A 2 12.70 3.60 -9.78
C LYS A 2 11.64 2.51 -9.88
N PHE A 3 10.43 2.77 -9.39
CA PHE A 3 9.29 1.87 -9.59
C PHE A 3 8.77 2.04 -11.03
N ARG A 4 8.67 0.94 -11.77
CA ARG A 4 8.18 0.95 -13.17
C ARG A 4 6.69 0.68 -13.29
N GLY A 5 6.05 0.09 -12.28
CA GLY A 5 4.61 -0.15 -12.26
C GLY A 5 4.10 -1.28 -13.17
N ASP A 6 4.99 -1.97 -13.88
CA ASP A 6 4.68 -3.00 -14.89
C ASP A 6 4.88 -4.44 -14.40
N GLY A 7 5.48 -4.64 -13.22
CA GLY A 7 5.92 -5.96 -12.76
C GLY A 7 4.92 -6.76 -11.90
N GLY A 8 3.68 -6.30 -11.74
CA GLY A 8 2.70 -6.95 -10.85
C GLY A 8 3.05 -6.87 -9.35
N PRO A 9 2.25 -7.52 -8.47
CA PRO A 9 2.36 -7.38 -7.02
C PRO A 9 3.73 -7.76 -6.45
N ALA A 10 4.30 -8.89 -6.88
CA ALA A 10 5.60 -9.36 -6.39
C ALA A 10 6.76 -8.41 -6.72
N ALA A 11 6.73 -7.75 -7.89
CA ALA A 11 7.73 -6.75 -8.24
C ALA A 11 7.57 -5.45 -7.44
N ALA A 12 6.34 -5.10 -7.06
CA ALA A 12 6.08 -4.00 -6.15
C ALA A 12 6.62 -4.30 -4.75
N ASP A 13 6.42 -5.51 -4.25
CA ASP A 13 6.95 -5.96 -2.95
C ASP A 13 8.49 -5.91 -2.92
N LEU A 14 9.14 -6.42 -3.96
CA LEU A 14 10.60 -6.33 -4.10
C LEU A 14 11.09 -4.88 -4.15
N TRP A 15 10.39 -4.00 -4.88
CA TRP A 15 10.75 -2.58 -4.92
C TRP A 15 10.60 -1.92 -3.55
N LEU A 16 9.54 -2.22 -2.79
CA LEU A 16 9.32 -1.72 -1.43
C LEU A 16 10.42 -2.18 -0.48
N GLN A 17 10.79 -3.47 -0.50
CA GLN A 17 11.87 -4.00 0.35
C GLN A 17 13.23 -3.34 0.07
N VAL A 18 13.54 -3.06 -1.20
CA VAL A 18 14.79 -2.34 -1.55
C VAL A 18 14.75 -0.92 -1.00
N ILE A 19 13.61 -0.25 -1.08
CA ILE A 19 13.43 1.09 -0.53
C ILE A 19 13.60 1.08 1.00
N GLU A 20 12.98 0.13 1.72
CA GLU A 20 13.13 -0.01 3.16
C GLU A 20 14.59 -0.23 3.59
N LYS A 21 15.34 -1.07 2.86
CA LYS A 21 16.78 -1.28 3.14
C LYS A 21 17.63 -0.02 2.93
N ILE A 22 17.32 0.79 1.91
CA ILE A 22 18.02 2.06 1.68
C ILE A 22 17.75 3.02 2.83
N PHE A 23 16.50 3.14 3.27
CA PHE A 23 16.16 3.98 4.42
C PHE A 23 16.77 3.48 5.73
N GLY A 24 16.87 2.16 5.93
CA GLY A 24 17.52 1.58 7.11
C GLY A 24 19.05 1.73 7.12
N ALA A 25 19.69 1.80 5.94
CA ALA A 25 21.14 1.99 5.81
C ALA A 25 21.57 3.47 5.95
N ILE A 26 20.67 4.40 5.65
CA ILE A 26 20.88 5.83 5.91
C ILE A 26 20.54 6.07 7.37
N HIS A 27 21.56 6.20 8.24
CA HIS A 27 21.36 6.68 9.61
C HIS A 27 21.05 8.19 9.54
N CYS A 28 19.81 8.51 9.19
CA CYS A 28 19.30 9.86 9.09
C CYS A 28 18.95 10.32 10.53
N PRO A 29 19.58 11.38 11.06
CA PRO A 29 19.23 11.87 12.40
C PRO A 29 17.75 12.25 12.45
N GLU A 30 17.11 11.96 13.58
CA GLU A 30 15.68 12.15 13.90
C GLU A 30 15.12 13.56 13.52
N GLU A 31 16.01 14.53 13.31
CA GLU A 31 15.72 15.92 12.97
C GLU A 31 15.35 16.14 11.48
N GLU A 32 15.70 15.21 10.58
CA GLU A 32 15.19 15.17 9.20
C GLU A 32 13.98 14.23 9.08
N LYS A 33 12.88 14.57 9.75
CA LYS A 33 11.58 13.86 9.69
C LYS A 33 10.99 13.74 8.28
N GLU A 34 11.59 14.42 7.31
CA GLU A 34 11.29 14.34 5.87
C GLU A 34 11.61 12.97 5.27
N PHE A 35 12.65 12.29 5.75
CA PHE A 35 13.22 11.08 5.14
C PHE A 35 12.91 9.78 5.90
N THR A 36 11.92 9.77 6.79
CA THR A 36 11.47 8.53 7.45
C THR A 36 10.57 7.70 6.52
N TRP A 37 10.59 6.37 6.69
CA TRP A 37 9.70 5.46 5.97
C TRP A 37 8.23 5.84 6.14
N GLU A 38 7.84 6.25 7.35
CA GLU A 38 6.49 6.70 7.67
C GLU A 38 6.09 7.94 6.86
N ASN A 39 7.01 8.90 6.70
CA ASN A 39 6.74 10.11 5.94
C ASN A 39 6.64 9.84 4.43
N VAL A 40 7.47 8.93 3.92
CA VAL A 40 7.41 8.45 2.53
C VAL A 40 6.10 7.72 2.28
N LYS A 41 5.73 6.78 3.14
CA LYS A 41 4.46 6.05 3.08
C LYS A 41 3.26 7.01 3.12
N ARG A 42 3.28 8.00 4.02
CA ARG A 42 2.25 9.05 4.11
C ARG A 42 2.14 9.87 2.82
N LYS A 43 3.25 10.40 2.30
CA LYS A 43 3.28 11.20 1.06
C LYS A 43 2.84 10.37 -0.15
N PHE A 44 3.30 9.12 -0.25
CA PHE A 44 2.93 8.20 -1.32
C PHE A 44 1.43 7.87 -1.30
N LEU A 45 0.90 7.45 -0.14
CA LEU A 45 -0.53 7.16 0.03
C LEU A 45 -1.40 8.40 -0.21
N ALA A 46 -0.97 9.59 0.24
CA ALA A 46 -1.72 10.82 -0.03
C ALA A 46 -1.82 11.13 -1.53
N LYS A 47 -0.74 10.89 -2.30
CA LYS A 47 -0.67 11.19 -3.73
C LYS A 47 -1.37 10.16 -4.61
N TYR A 48 -1.15 8.87 -4.36
CA TYR A 48 -1.64 7.79 -5.22
C TYR A 48 -2.91 7.12 -4.69
N PHE A 49 -3.24 7.34 -3.42
CA PHE A 49 -4.45 6.83 -2.79
C PHE A 49 -5.23 7.99 -2.12
N PRO A 50 -5.78 8.92 -2.91
CA PRO A 50 -6.46 10.10 -2.40
C PRO A 50 -7.64 9.74 -1.49
N LYS A 51 -8.06 10.69 -0.65
CA LYS A 51 -9.14 10.48 0.33
C LYS A 51 -10.40 9.89 -0.30
N THR A 52 -10.76 10.35 -1.49
CA THR A 52 -11.92 9.85 -2.26
C THR A 52 -11.78 8.40 -2.69
N ALA A 53 -10.58 7.96 -3.08
CA ALA A 53 -10.31 6.56 -3.37
C ALA A 53 -10.43 5.73 -2.07
N ARG A 54 -9.85 6.20 -0.97
CA ARG A 54 -9.98 5.55 0.35
C ARG A 54 -11.42 5.42 0.82
N GLU A 55 -12.21 6.49 0.68
CA GLU A 55 -13.63 6.50 1.02
C GLU A 55 -14.40 5.49 0.16
N ARG A 56 -14.14 5.45 -1.15
CA ARG A 56 -14.76 4.49 -2.07
C ARG A 56 -14.41 3.04 -1.73
N TYR A 57 -13.14 2.72 -1.58
CA TYR A 57 -12.71 1.37 -1.19
C TYR A 57 -13.23 1.01 0.20
N GLY A 58 -13.25 1.96 1.15
CA GLY A 58 -13.83 1.78 2.48
C GLY A 58 -15.32 1.46 2.43
N GLU A 59 -16.10 2.14 1.59
CA GLU A 59 -17.51 1.80 1.38
C GLU A 59 -17.71 0.41 0.77
N GLU A 60 -16.93 0.06 -0.24
CA GLU A 60 -16.94 -1.27 -0.87
C GLU A 60 -16.61 -2.36 0.17
N PHE A 61 -15.64 -2.09 1.04
CA PHE A 61 -15.24 -2.98 2.13
C PHE A 61 -16.30 -3.12 3.21
N LEU A 62 -16.97 -2.03 3.61
CA LEU A 62 -18.08 -2.06 4.58
C LEU A 62 -19.31 -2.80 4.04
N LYS A 63 -19.53 -2.72 2.73
CA LYS A 63 -20.60 -3.45 2.03
C LYS A 63 -20.20 -4.92 1.75
N LEU A 64 -18.92 -5.27 1.88
CA LEU A 64 -18.43 -6.62 1.67
C LEU A 64 -18.98 -7.54 2.76
N ARG A 65 -19.85 -8.45 2.35
CA ARG A 65 -20.39 -9.54 3.17
C ARG A 65 -20.24 -10.83 2.40
N GLN A 66 -19.84 -11.91 3.06
CA GLN A 66 -19.74 -13.22 2.43
C GLN A 66 -21.09 -13.69 1.85
N GLY A 67 -22.19 -13.44 2.57
CA GLY A 67 -23.53 -13.85 2.14
C GLY A 67 -23.61 -15.36 1.91
N GLY A 68 -24.28 -15.77 0.82
CA GLY A 68 -24.38 -17.17 0.38
C GLY A 68 -23.24 -17.65 -0.53
N THR A 69 -22.19 -16.86 -0.72
CA THR A 69 -21.04 -17.24 -1.55
C THR A 69 -20.01 -18.06 -0.76
N ASN A 70 -19.18 -18.83 -1.47
CA ASN A 70 -18.13 -19.60 -0.80
C ASN A 70 -16.99 -18.70 -0.29
N VAL A 71 -16.22 -19.22 0.66
CA VAL A 71 -15.12 -18.50 1.33
C VAL A 71 -14.04 -18.03 0.33
N GLU A 72 -13.75 -18.83 -0.70
CA GLU A 72 -12.71 -18.50 -1.70
C GLU A 72 -13.10 -17.28 -2.54
N ALA A 73 -14.36 -17.19 -2.97
CA ALA A 73 -14.87 -16.07 -3.74
C ALA A 73 -14.89 -14.78 -2.90
N TYR A 74 -15.22 -14.89 -1.61
CA TYR A 74 -15.12 -13.77 -0.66
C TYR A 74 -13.66 -13.34 -0.47
N ALA A 75 -12.74 -14.27 -0.27
CA ALA A 75 -11.32 -13.99 -0.07
C ALA A 75 -10.71 -13.25 -1.28
N LYS A 76 -10.98 -13.72 -2.51
CA LYS A 76 -10.54 -13.02 -3.73
C LYS A 76 -11.08 -11.59 -3.80
N LYS A 77 -12.33 -11.38 -3.40
CA LYS A 77 -12.95 -10.04 -3.41
C LYS A 77 -12.38 -9.14 -2.31
N PHE A 78 -12.10 -9.70 -1.14
CA PHE A 78 -11.39 -9.02 -0.05
C PHE A 78 -10.00 -8.59 -0.50
N GLU A 79 -9.20 -9.50 -1.06
CA GLU A 79 -7.85 -9.22 -1.57
C GLU A 79 -7.86 -8.14 -2.65
N SER A 80 -8.88 -8.12 -3.52
CA SER A 80 -9.00 -7.08 -4.57
C SER A 80 -9.32 -5.68 -4.04
N LEU A 81 -9.80 -5.56 -2.81
CA LEU A 81 -10.18 -4.31 -2.15
C LEU A 81 -9.19 -3.89 -1.04
N SER A 82 -8.15 -4.70 -0.79
CA SER A 82 -7.18 -4.54 0.30
C SER A 82 -5.88 -3.88 -0.16
#